data_AF-A0A173V0R7-F1
#
_entry.id   AF-A0A173V0R7-F1
#
_cell.length_a   1.000
_cell.length_b   1.000
_cell.length_c   1.000
_cell.angle_alpha   90.00
_cell.angle_beta   90.00
_cell.angle_gamma   90.00
#
_symmetry.space_group_name_H-M   'P 1'
#
loop_
_entity.id
_entity.type
_entity.pdbx_description
1 polymer ?
#
loop_
_entity_poly.entity_id
_entity_poly.type
_entity_poly.pdbx_seq_one_letter_code
_entity_poly.pdbx_strand_id
1 'polypeptide(L)'
;MSQRENVNPRREQDHRKNSRRYQKRAAARRRRNTIFIMEIVLLLILAVVLFFVSKLSKIEKTKLDMDKIEVNEDISQESRKIMKGYQTIAMFGLDNRSNGNLSQGRSDVIMLANINNDTKEVKLVSVYRDTYLDTGDGIFQKCNAAYAKGGPEQAISMLNVNLDLNITDYVTVDFNSIIECVDLLGGVDMEITDDEASLMTGYIRELNELTGNKAENLTQGGTYTLNGVQACAYARIRYGGGDDYRRTERQRTVLTAMVKKAQQSDLTTVNKLINEVCGDIQTSFSNAELLALASQVFQYSIGDTTGFPFTKTTRVLSKKTGDVVIPCDLSDNVKELHIFLYEDSAYTASDTVKQNSEKIVSDTGFKSGDGH
;
A
#
# COMPACT_ATOMS: atom_id res chain seq x y z
N MET A 1 -13.33 60.31 -68.73
CA MET A 1 -12.42 59.32 -69.36
C MET A 1 -11.30 59.06 -68.36
N SER A 2 -11.22 57.84 -67.83
CA SER A 2 -10.39 57.42 -66.69
C SER A 2 -8.89 57.62 -66.97
N GLN A 3 -8.19 58.35 -66.09
CA GLN A 3 -6.73 58.42 -66.08
C GLN A 3 -6.18 57.09 -65.54
N ARG A 4 -5.50 56.33 -66.40
CA ARG A 4 -4.75 55.13 -66.02
C ARG A 4 -3.39 55.56 -65.46
N GLU A 5 -3.18 55.39 -64.16
CA GLU A 5 -1.85 55.47 -63.55
C GLU A 5 -0.92 54.43 -64.19
N ASN A 6 0.20 54.90 -64.72
CA ASN A 6 1.21 54.07 -65.36
C ASN A 6 2.12 53.49 -64.27
N VAL A 7 1.72 52.35 -63.70
CA VAL A 7 2.49 51.64 -62.67
C VAL A 7 3.73 51.03 -63.32
N ASN A 8 4.93 51.44 -62.84
CA ASN A 8 6.21 50.97 -63.35
C ASN A 8 6.42 49.46 -63.02
N PRO A 9 6.42 48.55 -64.01
CA PRO A 9 6.44 47.10 -63.78
C PRO A 9 7.71 46.58 -63.11
N ARG A 10 8.83 47.33 -63.16
CA ARG A 10 10.06 46.99 -62.42
C ARG A 10 9.91 47.21 -60.91
N ARG A 11 9.19 48.24 -60.48
CA ARG A 11 8.96 48.51 -59.04
C ARG A 11 8.05 47.46 -58.40
N GLU A 12 7.01 46.98 -59.10
CA GLU A 12 6.15 45.90 -58.60
C GLU A 12 6.88 44.56 -58.49
N GLN A 13 7.77 44.23 -59.43
CA GLN A 13 8.55 42.99 -59.36
C GLN A 13 9.54 42.98 -58.19
N ASP A 14 10.21 44.11 -57.91
CA ASP A 14 11.13 44.23 -56.76
C ASP A 14 10.39 44.22 -55.42
N HIS A 15 9.21 44.86 -55.33
CA HIS A 15 8.35 44.77 -54.15
C HIS A 15 7.85 43.33 -53.90
N ARG A 16 7.45 42.59 -54.95
CA ARG A 16 7.06 41.17 -54.86
C ARG A 16 8.24 40.24 -54.49
N LYS A 17 9.45 40.53 -54.96
CA LYS A 17 10.67 39.77 -54.59
C LYS A 17 11.05 40.01 -53.12
N ASN A 18 11.00 41.25 -52.67
CA ASN A 18 11.30 41.61 -51.28
C ASN A 18 10.23 41.08 -50.31
N SER A 19 8.94 41.13 -50.66
CA SER A 19 7.88 40.56 -49.82
C SER A 19 7.98 39.02 -49.71
N ARG A 20 8.32 38.31 -50.80
CA ARG A 20 8.59 36.86 -50.78
C ARG A 20 9.82 36.49 -49.94
N ARG A 21 10.90 37.29 -49.98
CA ARG A 21 12.08 37.11 -49.10
C ARG A 21 11.75 37.37 -47.63
N TYR A 22 10.93 38.38 -47.34
CA TYR A 22 10.47 38.69 -45.99
C TYR A 22 9.58 37.58 -45.42
N GLN A 23 8.62 37.08 -46.22
CA GLN A 23 7.77 35.94 -45.85
C GLN A 23 8.58 34.65 -45.65
N LYS A 24 9.58 34.36 -46.50
CA LYS A 24 10.49 33.21 -46.31
C LYS A 24 11.35 33.33 -45.04
N ARG A 25 11.87 34.52 -44.73
CA ARG A 25 12.63 34.77 -43.48
C ARG A 25 11.75 34.69 -42.23
N ALA A 26 10.51 35.19 -42.29
CA ALA A 26 9.54 35.08 -41.20
C ALA A 26 9.11 33.62 -40.95
N ALA A 27 8.89 32.84 -42.02
CA ALA A 27 8.58 31.41 -41.91
C ALA A 27 9.77 30.59 -41.35
N ALA A 28 11.00 30.89 -41.77
CA ALA A 28 12.21 30.26 -41.22
C ALA A 28 12.44 30.62 -39.74
N ARG A 29 12.14 31.86 -39.34
CA ARG A 29 12.22 32.31 -37.93
C ARG A 29 11.14 31.68 -37.07
N ARG A 30 9.90 31.55 -37.58
CA ARG A 30 8.83 30.79 -36.91
C ARG A 30 9.20 29.34 -36.72
N ARG A 31 9.67 28.65 -37.77
CA ARG A 31 10.12 27.24 -37.69
C ARG A 31 11.25 27.04 -36.68
N ARG A 32 12.22 27.97 -36.62
CA ARG A 32 13.32 27.93 -35.64
C ARG A 32 12.83 28.15 -34.21
N ASN A 33 11.86 29.05 -33.99
CA ASN A 33 11.23 29.24 -32.69
C ASN A 33 10.38 28.03 -32.29
N THR A 34 9.66 27.39 -33.22
CA THR A 34 8.89 26.17 -32.93
C THR A 34 9.79 25.01 -32.55
N ILE A 35 10.92 24.81 -33.25
CA ILE A 35 11.92 23.78 -32.92
C ILE A 35 12.51 24.04 -31.53
N PHE A 36 12.87 25.30 -31.23
CA PHE A 36 13.40 25.69 -29.92
C PHE A 36 12.40 25.47 -28.77
N ILE A 37 11.12 25.77 -29.00
CA ILE A 37 10.05 25.50 -28.01
C ILE A 37 9.88 23.99 -27.81
N MET A 38 9.89 23.17 -28.88
CA MET A 38 9.79 21.72 -28.73
C MET A 38 11.00 21.12 -28.00
N GLU A 39 12.20 21.66 -28.23
CA GLU A 39 13.42 21.23 -27.53
C GLU A 39 13.36 21.57 -26.03
N ILE A 40 12.89 22.77 -25.66
CA ILE A 40 12.66 23.14 -24.26
C ILE A 40 11.60 22.23 -23.62
N VAL A 41 10.49 21.97 -24.30
CA VAL A 41 9.44 21.07 -23.79
C VAL A 41 9.98 19.65 -23.61
N LEU A 42 10.79 19.14 -24.54
CA LEU A 42 11.43 17.83 -24.42
C LEU A 42 12.40 17.78 -23.23
N LEU A 43 13.20 18.83 -23.03
CA LEU A 43 14.11 18.93 -21.88
C LEU A 43 13.36 19.02 -20.54
N LEU A 44 12.22 19.72 -20.50
CA LEU A 44 11.36 19.78 -19.32
C LEU A 44 10.72 18.42 -19.03
N ILE A 45 10.23 17.71 -20.06
CA ILE A 45 9.72 16.34 -19.92
C ILE A 45 10.83 15.42 -19.42
N LEU A 46 12.04 15.52 -19.99
CA LEU A 46 13.18 14.72 -19.56
C LEU A 46 13.57 15.03 -18.11
N ALA A 47 13.56 16.30 -17.70
CA ALA A 47 13.84 16.70 -16.32
C ALA A 47 12.79 16.15 -15.35
N VAL A 48 11.51 16.16 -15.72
CA VAL A 48 10.42 15.54 -14.93
C VAL A 48 10.61 14.03 -14.85
N VAL A 49 10.91 13.36 -15.96
CA VAL A 49 11.17 11.91 -15.97
C VAL A 49 12.37 11.56 -15.11
N LEU A 50 13.50 12.27 -15.25
CA LEU A 50 14.69 12.07 -14.43
C LEU A 50 14.42 12.34 -12.94
N PHE A 51 13.59 13.34 -12.63
CA PHE A 51 13.16 13.66 -11.26
C PHE A 51 12.43 12.47 -10.62
N PHE A 52 11.41 11.92 -11.30
CA PHE A 52 10.68 10.76 -10.80
C PHE A 52 11.55 9.50 -10.75
N VAL A 53 12.37 9.24 -11.77
CA VAL A 53 13.30 8.10 -11.80
C VAL A 53 14.29 8.15 -10.63
N SER A 54 14.81 9.33 -10.28
CA SER A 54 15.71 9.51 -9.14
C SER A 54 15.05 9.26 -7.78
N LYS A 55 13.72 9.41 -7.66
CA LYS A 55 13.00 9.07 -6.43
C LYS A 55 12.74 7.58 -6.34
N LEU A 56 12.25 7.01 -7.44
CA LEU A 56 12.00 5.58 -7.53
C LEU A 56 13.27 4.73 -7.43
N SER A 57 14.45 5.29 -7.73
CA SER A 57 15.73 4.59 -7.53
C SER A 57 16.11 4.40 -6.07
N LYS A 58 15.48 5.12 -5.13
CA LYS A 58 15.68 4.90 -3.69
C LYS A 58 14.92 3.68 -3.15
N ILE A 59 13.84 3.29 -3.83
CA ILE A 59 13.01 2.14 -3.45
C ILE A 59 13.79 0.87 -3.72
N GLU A 60 13.90 0.02 -2.70
CA GLU A 60 14.47 -1.31 -2.82
C GLU A 60 13.53 -2.18 -3.66
N LYS A 61 14.01 -2.67 -4.80
CA LYS A 61 13.21 -3.50 -5.70
C LYS A 61 13.70 -4.92 -5.64
N THR A 62 12.85 -5.80 -5.14
CA THR A 62 13.12 -7.22 -5.05
C THR A 62 12.07 -7.93 -5.88
N LYS A 63 12.49 -8.43 -7.04
CA LYS A 63 11.61 -9.25 -7.87
C LYS A 63 11.34 -10.56 -7.15
N LEU A 64 10.07 -10.92 -7.11
CA LEU A 64 9.65 -12.23 -6.65
C LEU A 64 10.03 -13.28 -7.69
N ASP A 65 10.60 -14.38 -7.23
CA ASP A 65 10.73 -15.59 -8.03
C ASP A 65 9.40 -16.32 -8.03
N MET A 66 8.60 -16.09 -9.08
CA MET A 66 7.24 -16.65 -9.18
C MET A 66 7.23 -18.17 -9.18
N ASP A 67 8.34 -18.84 -9.55
CA ASP A 67 8.46 -20.30 -9.50
C ASP A 67 8.55 -20.82 -8.06
N LYS A 68 8.86 -19.96 -7.09
CA LYS A 68 8.88 -20.28 -5.65
C LYS A 68 7.61 -19.87 -4.92
N ILE A 69 6.71 -19.13 -5.57
CA ILE A 69 5.46 -18.70 -4.94
C ILE A 69 4.44 -19.80 -5.11
N GLU A 70 4.00 -20.35 -3.98
CA GLU A 70 2.97 -21.38 -3.95
C GLU A 70 1.59 -20.74 -4.07
N VAL A 71 0.73 -21.37 -4.88
CA VAL A 71 -0.67 -21.00 -5.10
C VAL A 71 -1.51 -22.27 -5.20
N ASN A 72 -2.77 -22.19 -4.78
CA ASN A 72 -3.69 -23.33 -4.88
C ASN A 72 -4.27 -23.41 -6.30
N GLU A 73 -3.98 -24.51 -6.99
CA GLU A 73 -4.40 -24.74 -8.39
C GLU A 73 -5.83 -25.27 -8.54
N ASP A 74 -6.42 -25.71 -7.43
CA ASP A 74 -7.74 -26.35 -7.33
C ASP A 74 -8.87 -25.38 -6.96
N ILE A 75 -8.59 -24.07 -6.88
CA ILE A 75 -9.62 -23.02 -6.82
C ILE A 75 -10.54 -23.13 -8.06
N SER A 76 -11.85 -22.94 -7.91
CA SER A 76 -12.80 -23.04 -9.03
C SER A 76 -12.44 -22.10 -10.20
N GLN A 77 -12.83 -22.46 -11.43
CA GLN A 77 -12.56 -21.59 -12.59
C GLN A 77 -13.35 -20.28 -12.50
N GLU A 78 -14.56 -20.34 -11.94
CA GLU A 78 -15.45 -19.22 -11.69
C GLU A 78 -14.81 -18.23 -10.71
N SER A 79 -14.36 -18.69 -9.54
CA SER A 79 -13.69 -17.85 -8.54
C SER A 79 -12.40 -17.24 -9.09
N ARG A 80 -11.58 -18.02 -9.80
CA ARG A 80 -10.37 -17.49 -10.47
C ARG A 80 -10.70 -16.40 -11.50
N LYS A 81 -11.82 -16.52 -12.20
CA LYS A 81 -12.27 -15.50 -13.16
C LYS A 81 -12.70 -14.22 -12.44
N ILE A 82 -13.40 -14.33 -11.31
CA ILE A 82 -13.78 -13.17 -10.48
C ILE A 82 -12.52 -12.49 -9.94
N MET A 83 -11.58 -13.25 -9.34
CA MET A 83 -10.34 -12.73 -8.79
C MET A 83 -9.50 -11.92 -9.80
N LYS A 84 -9.53 -12.26 -11.10
CA LYS A 84 -8.83 -11.50 -12.17
C LYS A 84 -9.34 -10.07 -12.35
N GLY A 85 -10.57 -9.78 -11.91
CA GLY A 85 -11.12 -8.42 -11.87
C GLY A 85 -10.47 -7.54 -10.78
N TYR A 86 -9.66 -8.13 -9.92
CA TYR A 86 -9.07 -7.46 -8.77
C TYR A 86 -7.54 -7.58 -8.79
N GLN A 87 -6.87 -6.62 -8.15
CA GLN A 87 -5.44 -6.69 -7.85
C GLN A 87 -5.27 -6.74 -6.34
N THR A 88 -4.77 -7.86 -5.81
CA THR A 88 -4.46 -8.01 -4.38
C THR A 88 -2.98 -7.81 -4.14
N ILE A 89 -2.63 -6.83 -3.32
CA ILE A 89 -1.25 -6.48 -2.94
C ILE A 89 -1.05 -6.85 -1.48
N ALA A 90 0.00 -7.64 -1.17
CA ALA A 90 0.40 -7.89 0.20
C ALA A 90 1.21 -6.71 0.76
N MET A 91 0.87 -6.24 1.94
CA MET A 91 1.54 -5.16 2.63
C MET A 91 2.12 -5.67 3.96
N PHE A 92 3.41 -5.46 4.16
CA PHE A 92 4.13 -5.87 5.35
C PHE A 92 4.72 -4.65 6.08
N GLY A 93 4.50 -4.58 7.39
CA GLY A 93 5.15 -3.60 8.26
C GLY A 93 6.15 -4.29 9.16
N LEU A 94 7.42 -3.90 9.08
CA LEU A 94 8.49 -4.41 9.92
C LEU A 94 8.76 -3.42 11.07
N ASP A 95 8.90 -3.93 12.30
CA ASP A 95 9.45 -3.15 13.44
C ASP A 95 10.97 -3.38 13.51
N ASN A 96 11.71 -2.79 12.56
CA ASN A 96 13.15 -2.98 12.41
C ASN A 96 13.95 -2.01 13.29
N ARG A 97 13.86 -2.16 14.62
CA ARG A 97 14.55 -1.25 15.56
C ARG A 97 16.08 -1.30 15.56
N SER A 98 16.72 -2.19 14.80
CA SER A 98 18.16 -2.43 14.94
C SER A 98 19.02 -2.53 13.67
N ASN A 99 18.48 -2.91 12.50
CA ASN A 99 19.37 -3.34 11.39
C ASN A 99 19.07 -2.76 9.99
N GLY A 100 18.01 -1.97 9.79
CA GLY A 100 17.70 -1.37 8.48
C GLY A 100 17.53 -2.37 7.31
N ASN A 101 17.31 -3.66 7.61
CA ASN A 101 17.23 -4.73 6.62
C ASN A 101 15.78 -5.17 6.44
N LEU A 102 15.14 -4.78 5.34
CA LEU A 102 13.75 -5.12 5.03
C LEU A 102 13.57 -6.56 4.52
N SER A 103 14.66 -7.30 4.31
CA SER A 103 14.64 -8.69 3.83
C SER A 103 14.52 -9.73 4.95
N GLN A 104 14.71 -9.34 6.23
CA GLN A 104 14.62 -10.24 7.39
C GLN A 104 14.00 -9.53 8.59
N GLY A 105 13.13 -10.22 9.33
CA GLY A 105 12.44 -9.68 10.50
C GLY A 105 11.05 -10.28 10.65
N ARG A 106 10.43 -10.14 11.83
CA ARG A 106 9.02 -10.51 12.00
C ARG A 106 8.17 -9.35 11.48
N SER A 107 7.21 -9.66 10.62
CA SER A 107 6.20 -8.67 10.21
C SER A 107 5.21 -8.47 11.36
N ASP A 108 5.18 -7.26 11.90
CA ASP A 108 4.21 -6.87 12.92
C ASP A 108 2.87 -6.42 12.32
N VAL A 109 2.89 -6.06 11.03
CA VAL A 109 1.71 -5.76 10.23
C VAL A 109 1.71 -6.67 9.00
N ILE A 110 0.59 -7.36 8.77
CA ILE A 110 0.29 -8.08 7.53
C ILE A 110 -1.07 -7.58 7.07
N MET A 111 -1.14 -6.98 5.90
CA MET A 111 -2.37 -6.41 5.36
C MET A 111 -2.49 -6.75 3.87
N LEU A 112 -3.73 -6.96 3.42
CA LEU A 112 -4.07 -7.13 2.02
C LEU A 112 -4.76 -5.84 1.56
N ALA A 113 -4.25 -5.24 0.49
CA ALA A 113 -4.94 -4.19 -0.25
C ALA A 113 -5.51 -4.81 -1.52
N ASN A 114 -6.82 -4.95 -1.59
CA ASN A 114 -7.52 -5.52 -2.72
C ASN A 114 -8.22 -4.42 -3.51
N ILE A 115 -7.73 -4.18 -4.72
CA ILE A 115 -8.18 -3.12 -5.61
C ILE A 115 -9.14 -3.74 -6.62
N ASN A 116 -10.38 -3.28 -6.65
CA ASN A 116 -11.30 -3.57 -7.74
C ASN A 116 -10.87 -2.75 -8.98
N ASN A 117 -10.45 -3.42 -10.05
CA ASN A 117 -9.88 -2.74 -11.21
C ASN A 117 -10.90 -1.91 -11.98
N ASP A 118 -12.19 -2.23 -11.87
CA ASP A 118 -13.30 -1.54 -12.54
C ASP A 118 -13.76 -0.32 -11.74
N THR A 119 -14.02 -0.49 -10.44
CA THR A 119 -14.56 0.59 -9.59
C THR A 119 -13.49 1.47 -8.96
N LYS A 120 -12.24 1.01 -8.91
CA LYS A 120 -11.12 1.62 -8.18
C LYS A 120 -11.33 1.66 -6.66
N GLU A 121 -12.30 0.92 -6.14
CA GLU A 121 -12.44 0.73 -4.70
C GLU A 121 -11.32 -0.16 -4.17
N VAL A 122 -10.76 0.22 -3.02
CA VAL A 122 -9.72 -0.52 -2.31
C VAL A 122 -10.25 -1.01 -0.97
N LYS A 123 -10.41 -2.33 -0.82
CA LYS A 123 -10.74 -2.98 0.44
C LYS A 123 -9.47 -3.39 1.17
N LEU A 124 -9.43 -3.19 2.49
CA LEU A 124 -8.26 -3.51 3.32
C LEU A 124 -8.57 -4.63 4.31
N VAL A 125 -7.77 -5.70 4.29
CA VAL A 125 -7.88 -6.80 5.28
C VAL A 125 -6.59 -6.90 6.06
N SER A 126 -6.64 -6.75 7.38
CA SER A 126 -5.47 -7.03 8.21
C SER A 126 -5.46 -8.50 8.64
N VAL A 127 -4.43 -9.24 8.26
CA VAL A 127 -4.20 -10.61 8.74
C VAL A 127 -3.49 -10.51 10.09
N TYR A 128 -4.10 -11.01 11.16
CA TYR A 128 -3.50 -10.92 12.49
C TYR A 128 -2.19 -11.72 12.52
N ARG A 129 -1.09 -11.07 12.91
CA ARG A 129 0.29 -11.60 12.82
C ARG A 129 0.52 -12.92 13.55
N ASP A 130 -0.30 -13.20 14.55
CA ASP A 130 -0.23 -14.38 15.41
C ASP A 130 -1.19 -15.50 14.97
N THR A 131 -1.83 -15.35 13.80
CA THR A 131 -2.71 -16.40 13.24
C THR A 131 -1.92 -17.67 12.97
N TYR A 132 -2.43 -18.79 13.47
CA TYR A 132 -1.84 -20.11 13.32
C TYR A 132 -2.17 -20.68 11.94
N LEU A 133 -1.19 -20.60 11.03
CA LEU A 133 -1.32 -20.97 9.61
C LEU A 133 -0.13 -21.83 9.19
N ASP A 134 -0.25 -22.53 8.06
CA ASP A 134 0.88 -23.18 7.42
C ASP A 134 1.83 -22.10 6.89
N THR A 135 3.05 -22.04 7.42
CA THR A 135 4.04 -21.06 6.97
C THR A 135 4.97 -21.58 5.88
N GLY A 136 4.69 -22.77 5.33
CA GLY A 136 5.47 -23.46 4.30
C GLY A 136 5.86 -24.87 4.74
N ASP A 137 5.91 -25.78 3.78
CA ASP A 137 6.30 -27.18 3.96
C ASP A 137 5.47 -27.94 5.03
N GLY A 138 4.20 -27.56 5.22
CA GLY A 138 3.32 -28.15 6.24
C GLY A 138 3.65 -27.74 7.68
N ILE A 139 4.46 -26.68 7.87
CA ILE A 139 4.89 -26.20 9.18
C ILE A 139 3.94 -25.11 9.69
N PHE A 140 3.10 -25.49 10.65
CA PHE A 140 2.14 -24.57 11.28
C PHE A 140 2.74 -23.79 12.45
N GLN A 141 2.63 -22.46 12.38
CA GLN A 141 3.08 -21.51 13.40
C GLN A 141 2.39 -20.16 13.19
N LYS A 142 2.72 -19.16 14.01
CA LYS A 142 2.29 -17.77 13.81
C LYS A 142 2.69 -17.29 12.42
N CYS A 143 1.75 -16.73 11.67
CA CYS A 143 1.96 -16.37 10.26
C CYS A 143 3.07 -15.33 10.07
N ASN A 144 3.35 -14.46 11.05
CA ASN A 144 4.49 -13.53 11.02
C ASN A 144 5.87 -14.20 10.90
N ALA A 145 5.96 -15.48 11.20
CA ALA A 145 7.20 -16.23 11.09
C ALA A 145 7.52 -16.62 9.63
N ALA A 146 6.55 -16.56 8.70
CA ALA A 146 6.80 -16.79 7.27
C ALA A 146 7.77 -15.73 6.73
N TYR A 147 7.49 -14.44 6.98
CA TYR A 147 8.37 -13.34 6.59
C TYR A 147 9.75 -13.45 7.25
N ALA A 148 9.80 -13.80 8.54
CA ALA A 148 11.07 -13.94 9.25
C ALA A 148 11.97 -15.06 8.71
N LYS A 149 11.38 -16.12 8.13
CA LYS A 149 12.10 -17.28 7.62
C LYS A 149 12.56 -17.12 6.18
N GLY A 150 11.68 -16.64 5.30
CA GLY A 150 11.92 -16.61 3.86
C GLY A 150 11.55 -15.28 3.20
N GLY A 151 11.39 -14.22 4.00
CA GLY A 151 11.10 -12.88 3.50
C GLY A 151 9.72 -12.80 2.81
N PRO A 152 9.56 -11.86 1.86
CA PRO A 152 8.28 -11.61 1.21
C PRO A 152 7.79 -12.80 0.38
N GLU A 153 8.68 -13.57 -0.27
CA GLU A 153 8.29 -14.74 -1.06
C GLU A 153 7.56 -15.78 -0.20
N GLN A 154 8.15 -16.18 0.93
CA GLN A 154 7.53 -17.15 1.83
C GLN A 154 6.23 -16.62 2.47
N ALA A 155 6.19 -15.33 2.79
CA ALA A 155 4.99 -14.72 3.35
C ALA A 155 3.84 -14.67 2.34
N ILE A 156 4.13 -14.41 1.07
CA ILE A 156 3.15 -14.45 -0.02
C ILE A 156 2.67 -15.87 -0.27
N SER A 157 3.57 -16.86 -0.33
CA SER A 157 3.18 -18.28 -0.44
C SER A 157 2.26 -18.70 0.69
N MET A 158 2.58 -18.33 1.94
CA MET A 158 1.72 -18.58 3.09
C MET A 158 0.32 -17.97 2.92
N LEU A 159 0.22 -16.72 2.46
CA LEU A 159 -1.07 -16.07 2.23
C LEU A 159 -1.86 -16.77 1.11
N ASN A 160 -1.20 -17.08 -0.01
CA ASN A 160 -1.83 -17.74 -1.15
C ASN A 160 -2.36 -19.13 -0.80
N VAL A 161 -1.56 -19.96 -0.13
CA VAL A 161 -1.90 -21.35 0.23
C VAL A 161 -2.96 -21.43 1.33
N ASN A 162 -2.91 -20.55 2.33
CA ASN A 162 -3.87 -20.61 3.44
C ASN A 162 -5.19 -19.90 3.15
N LEU A 163 -5.19 -18.94 2.21
CA LEU A 163 -6.33 -18.05 1.98
C LEU A 163 -6.90 -18.15 0.57
N ASP A 164 -6.43 -19.08 -0.25
CA ASP A 164 -6.81 -19.24 -1.66
C ASP A 164 -6.65 -17.93 -2.45
N LEU A 165 -5.53 -17.24 -2.23
CA LEU A 165 -5.19 -16.01 -2.94
C LEU A 165 -4.21 -16.27 -4.08
N ASN A 166 -4.10 -15.30 -4.97
CA ASN A 166 -3.12 -15.29 -6.07
C ASN A 166 -2.35 -13.96 -6.07
N ILE A 167 -1.71 -13.67 -4.93
CA ILE A 167 -0.93 -12.46 -4.74
C ILE A 167 0.38 -12.61 -5.50
N THR A 168 0.66 -11.62 -6.34
CA THR A 168 1.90 -11.51 -7.13
C THR A 168 2.69 -10.25 -6.82
N ASP A 169 2.14 -9.37 -5.98
CA ASP A 169 2.71 -8.07 -5.67
C ASP A 169 2.76 -7.82 -4.17
N TYR A 170 3.82 -7.15 -3.73
CA TYR A 170 3.95 -6.74 -2.34
C TYR A 170 4.63 -5.39 -2.14
N VAL A 171 4.38 -4.82 -0.95
CA VAL A 171 5.09 -3.67 -0.42
C VAL A 171 5.47 -3.97 1.03
N THR A 172 6.74 -3.85 1.38
CA THR A 172 7.24 -3.87 2.75
C THR A 172 7.68 -2.46 3.15
N VAL A 173 7.27 -2.00 4.32
CA VAL A 173 7.63 -0.69 4.87
C VAL A 173 8.22 -0.82 6.27
N ASP A 174 9.17 0.05 6.62
CA ASP A 174 9.54 0.27 8.01
C ASP A 174 8.44 1.08 8.70
N PHE A 175 7.87 0.54 9.77
CA PHE A 175 6.79 1.19 10.50
C PHE A 175 7.26 2.45 11.24
N ASN A 176 8.56 2.61 11.50
CA ASN A 176 9.10 3.81 12.12
C ASN A 176 8.98 5.06 11.22
N SER A 177 8.99 4.87 9.90
CA SER A 177 8.82 5.95 8.92
C SER A 177 7.43 6.60 8.99
N ILE A 178 6.45 5.96 9.65
CA ILE A 178 5.09 6.51 9.83
C ILE A 178 5.08 7.82 10.61
N ILE A 179 5.96 8.00 11.61
CA ILE A 179 6.01 9.24 12.40
C ILE A 179 6.31 10.43 11.46
N GLU A 180 7.37 10.31 10.68
CA GLU A 180 7.80 11.35 9.74
C GLU A 180 6.77 11.56 8.63
N CYS A 181 6.15 10.48 8.14
CA CYS A 181 5.09 10.58 7.14
C CYS A 181 3.89 11.40 7.62
N VAL A 182 3.43 11.13 8.84
CA VAL A 182 2.30 11.84 9.44
C VAL A 182 2.65 13.31 9.66
N ASP A 183 3.86 13.62 10.14
CA ASP A 183 4.31 15.00 10.33
C ASP A 183 4.42 15.75 8.99
N LEU A 184 4.92 15.12 7.94
CA LEU A 184 4.98 15.69 6.59
C LEU A 184 3.59 15.98 6.00
N LEU A 185 2.59 15.18 6.34
CA LEU A 185 1.19 15.39 5.97
C LEU A 185 0.49 16.51 6.79
N GLY A 186 1.20 17.08 7.78
CA GLY A 186 0.63 18.06 8.70
C GLY A 186 -0.30 17.43 9.75
N GLY A 187 -0.10 16.15 10.05
CA GLY A 187 -0.90 15.35 10.96
C GLY A 187 -2.07 14.63 10.29
N VAL A 188 -2.70 13.71 11.03
CA VAL A 188 -3.85 12.91 10.56
C VAL A 188 -5.05 13.10 11.47
N ASP A 189 -6.23 13.26 10.87
CA ASP A 189 -7.47 13.52 11.60
C ASP A 189 -8.06 12.21 12.13
N MET A 190 -8.25 12.13 13.44
CA MET A 190 -8.65 10.91 14.14
C MET A 190 -9.61 11.20 15.30
N GLU A 191 -10.56 10.29 15.50
CA GLU A 191 -11.41 10.26 16.68
C GLU A 191 -10.77 9.37 17.75
N ILE A 192 -10.66 9.91 18.96
CA ILE A 192 -9.98 9.28 20.09
C ILE A 192 -10.96 9.19 21.25
N THR A 193 -11.07 8.02 21.87
CA THR A 193 -11.87 7.84 23.09
C THR A 193 -11.12 8.29 24.34
N ASP A 194 -11.83 8.54 25.45
CA ASP A 194 -11.19 8.88 26.74
C ASP A 194 -10.19 7.80 27.19
N ASP A 195 -10.55 6.53 27.04
CA ASP A 195 -9.69 5.39 27.36
C ASP A 195 -8.41 5.40 26.51
N GLU A 196 -8.54 5.66 25.20
CA GLU A 196 -7.39 5.73 24.30
C GLU A 196 -6.48 6.92 24.61
N ALA A 197 -7.04 8.11 24.87
CA ALA A 197 -6.25 9.28 25.27
C ALA A 197 -5.39 8.99 26.52
N SER A 198 -5.98 8.33 27.52
CA SER A 198 -5.27 7.91 28.72
C SER A 198 -4.14 6.92 28.41
N LEU A 199 -4.43 5.89 27.61
CA LEU A 199 -3.46 4.85 27.23
C LEU A 199 -2.31 5.38 26.38
N MET A 200 -2.54 6.39 25.54
CA MET A 200 -1.52 7.00 24.69
C MET A 200 -0.43 7.72 25.49
N THR A 201 -0.74 8.25 26.67
CA THR A 201 0.19 9.08 27.47
C THR A 201 1.54 8.40 27.73
N GLY A 202 1.52 7.10 28.05
CA GLY A 202 2.75 6.33 28.27
C GLY A 202 3.60 6.19 27.00
N TYR A 203 2.95 5.88 25.87
CA TYR A 203 3.60 5.71 24.57
C TYR A 203 4.11 7.03 23.99
N ILE A 204 3.36 8.13 24.16
CA ILE A 204 3.79 9.48 23.72
C ILE A 204 5.08 9.88 24.42
N ARG A 205 5.16 9.66 25.74
CA ARG A 205 6.38 9.95 26.51
C ARG A 205 7.58 9.14 26.02
N GLU A 206 7.42 7.82 25.86
CA GLU A 206 8.49 6.94 25.33
C GLU A 206 8.96 7.40 23.94
N LEU A 207 8.01 7.68 23.03
CA LEU A 207 8.33 8.09 21.66
C LEU A 207 9.00 9.48 21.62
N ASN A 208 8.58 10.42 22.46
CA ASN A 208 9.24 11.72 22.59
C ASN A 208 10.70 11.57 23.04
N GLU A 209 10.97 10.69 24.02
CA GLU A 209 12.33 10.41 24.49
C GLU A 209 13.20 9.76 23.40
N LEU A 210 12.63 8.82 22.63
CA LEU A 210 13.34 8.13 21.56
C LEU A 210 13.64 9.02 20.33
N THR A 211 12.70 9.89 19.98
CA THR A 211 12.78 10.70 18.74
C THR A 211 13.28 12.12 18.98
N GLY A 212 13.34 12.58 20.23
CA GLY A 212 13.63 13.98 20.57
C GLY A 212 12.46 14.94 20.32
N ASN A 213 11.29 14.42 19.94
CA ASN A 213 10.07 15.18 19.74
C ASN A 213 9.44 15.66 21.06
N LYS A 214 8.47 16.55 20.95
CA LYS A 214 7.73 17.14 22.09
C LYS A 214 6.22 17.14 21.86
N ALA A 215 5.67 15.99 21.48
CA ALA A 215 4.23 15.85 21.33
C ALA A 215 3.53 15.93 22.69
N GLU A 216 2.41 16.64 22.74
CA GLU A 216 1.60 16.80 23.95
C GLU A 216 0.69 15.58 24.17
N ASN A 217 0.37 15.31 25.44
CA ASN A 217 -0.60 14.28 25.80
C ASN A 217 -2.02 14.75 25.51
N LEU A 218 -2.89 13.81 25.16
CA LEU A 218 -4.32 14.05 25.06
C LEU A 218 -4.95 13.88 26.45
N THR A 219 -5.73 14.88 26.90
CA THR A 219 -6.31 14.89 28.25
C THR A 219 -7.72 14.30 28.33
N GLN A 220 -8.38 14.12 27.17
CA GLN A 220 -9.73 13.59 27.04
C GLN A 220 -9.92 13.04 25.61
N GLY A 221 -11.02 12.34 25.38
CA GLY A 221 -11.47 11.93 24.06
C GLY A 221 -11.99 13.11 23.22
N GLY A 222 -11.99 12.93 21.91
CA GLY A 222 -12.40 13.93 20.93
C GLY A 222 -11.83 13.68 19.54
N THR A 223 -12.09 14.60 18.63
CA THR A 223 -11.49 14.61 17.29
C THR A 223 -10.24 15.47 17.31
N TYR A 224 -9.11 14.90 16.90
CA TYR A 224 -7.81 15.54 16.91
C TYR A 224 -7.10 15.38 15.57
N THR A 225 -6.29 16.37 15.20
CA THR A 225 -5.25 16.20 14.17
C THR A 225 -3.99 15.72 14.87
N LEU A 226 -3.73 14.42 14.83
CA LEU A 226 -2.59 13.80 15.50
C LEU A 226 -1.31 14.02 14.71
N ASN A 227 -0.25 14.45 15.39
CA ASN A 227 1.11 14.43 14.84
C ASN A 227 1.67 12.99 14.80
N GLY A 228 2.86 12.80 14.24
CA GLY A 228 3.46 11.49 14.03
C GLY A 228 3.66 10.70 15.32
N VAL A 229 4.11 11.36 16.39
CA VAL A 229 4.26 10.71 17.71
C VAL A 229 2.91 10.27 18.25
N GLN A 230 1.89 11.11 18.18
CA GLN A 230 0.55 10.78 18.67
C GLN A 230 -0.10 9.67 17.83
N ALA A 231 0.01 9.70 16.50
CA ALA A 231 -0.51 8.66 15.62
C ALA A 231 0.21 7.32 15.85
N CYS A 232 1.53 7.33 16.02
CA CYS A 232 2.30 6.13 16.36
C CYS A 232 1.96 5.60 17.76
N ALA A 233 1.77 6.49 18.74
CA ALA A 233 1.31 6.11 20.07
C ALA A 233 -0.07 5.43 20.03
N TYR A 234 -1.01 5.99 19.26
CA TYR A 234 -2.31 5.38 19.02
C TYR A 234 -2.19 3.98 18.39
N ALA A 235 -1.40 3.85 17.33
CA ALA A 235 -1.15 2.57 16.67
C ALA A 235 -0.48 1.51 17.58
N ARG A 236 0.19 1.93 18.66
CA ARG A 236 0.89 1.05 19.61
C ARG A 236 0.07 0.65 20.83
N ILE A 237 -1.15 1.19 21.02
CA ILE A 237 -2.00 0.84 22.17
C ILE A 237 -2.28 -0.68 22.20
N ARG A 238 -2.03 -1.31 23.36
CA ARG A 238 -2.27 -2.74 23.63
C ARG A 238 -3.34 -3.01 24.69
N TYR A 239 -3.45 -2.17 25.73
CA TYR A 239 -4.37 -2.39 26.85
C TYR A 239 -5.80 -1.92 26.54
N GLY A 240 -6.82 -2.55 27.12
CA GLY A 240 -8.25 -2.22 26.93
C GLY A 240 -9.19 -3.38 26.52
N GLY A 241 -8.70 -4.62 26.51
CA GLY A 241 -9.45 -5.83 26.11
C GLY A 241 -9.32 -6.14 24.61
N GLY A 242 -8.94 -7.36 24.24
CA GLY A 242 -8.69 -7.80 22.84
C GLY A 242 -7.24 -7.62 22.36
N ASP A 243 -6.31 -8.35 22.99
CA ASP A 243 -4.87 -8.07 23.23
C ASP A 243 -3.95 -7.75 22.02
N ASP A 244 -4.29 -8.13 20.79
CA ASP A 244 -3.47 -7.82 19.58
C ASP A 244 -4.34 -7.32 18.40
N TYR A 245 -5.62 -7.74 18.33
CA TYR A 245 -6.54 -7.41 17.23
C TYR A 245 -6.80 -5.92 17.10
N ARG A 246 -7.09 -5.27 18.22
CA ARG A 246 -7.34 -3.83 18.25
C ARG A 246 -6.09 -3.04 17.87
N ARG A 247 -4.89 -3.54 18.18
CA ARG A 247 -3.65 -2.90 17.73
C ARG A 247 -3.55 -2.93 16.21
N THR A 248 -3.77 -4.09 15.60
CA THR A 248 -3.77 -4.24 14.15
C THR A 248 -4.85 -3.39 13.47
N GLU A 249 -6.03 -3.27 14.09
CA GLU A 249 -7.08 -2.37 13.63
C GLU A 249 -6.63 -0.90 13.68
N ARG A 250 -6.04 -0.45 14.80
CA ARG A 250 -5.51 0.92 14.94
C ARG A 250 -4.44 1.25 13.91
N GLN A 251 -3.54 0.31 13.62
CA GLN A 251 -2.54 0.48 12.55
C GLN A 251 -3.21 0.71 11.20
N ARG A 252 -4.27 -0.05 10.89
CA ARG A 252 -5.07 0.14 9.66
C ARG A 252 -5.83 1.47 9.67
N THR A 253 -6.36 1.90 10.81
CA THR A 253 -7.02 3.20 10.97
C THR A 253 -6.05 4.35 10.68
N VAL A 254 -4.83 4.31 11.24
CA VAL A 254 -3.79 5.32 10.98
C VAL A 254 -3.42 5.32 9.49
N LEU A 255 -3.17 4.16 8.87
CA LEU A 255 -2.86 4.08 7.44
C LEU A 255 -4.00 4.67 6.58
N THR A 256 -5.25 4.35 6.91
CA THR A 256 -6.43 4.88 6.20
C THR A 256 -6.52 6.40 6.33
N ALA A 257 -6.27 6.94 7.52
CA ALA A 257 -6.25 8.39 7.75
C ALA A 257 -5.11 9.07 6.98
N MET A 258 -3.91 8.46 6.94
CA MET A 258 -2.79 8.92 6.14
C MET A 258 -3.12 8.97 4.65
N VAL A 259 -3.72 7.92 4.09
CA VAL A 259 -4.11 7.88 2.68
C VAL A 259 -5.12 8.97 2.37
N LYS A 260 -6.17 9.12 3.20
CA LYS A 260 -7.17 10.19 3.04
C LYS A 260 -6.53 11.58 3.09
N LYS A 261 -5.61 11.81 4.03
CA LYS A 261 -4.87 13.08 4.15
C LYS A 261 -3.98 13.33 2.94
N ALA A 262 -3.27 12.32 2.45
CA ALA A 262 -2.41 12.41 1.28
C ALA A 262 -3.21 12.72 0.00
N GLN A 263 -4.39 12.12 -0.18
CA GLN A 263 -5.27 12.39 -1.32
C GLN A 263 -5.82 13.84 -1.32
N GLN A 264 -5.91 14.47 -0.15
CA GLN A 264 -6.33 15.87 0.01
C GLN A 264 -5.16 16.87 0.01
N SER A 265 -3.93 16.37 0.05
CA SER A 265 -2.71 17.19 0.14
C SER A 265 -2.28 17.72 -1.22
N ASP A 266 -1.53 18.82 -1.24
CA ASP A 266 -0.95 19.35 -2.47
C ASP A 266 0.18 18.45 -3.01
N LEU A 267 0.51 18.62 -4.29
CA LEU A 267 1.57 17.84 -4.95
C LEU A 267 2.95 18.02 -4.29
N THR A 268 3.18 19.14 -3.61
CA THR A 268 4.46 19.42 -2.94
C THR A 268 4.62 18.55 -1.71
N THR A 269 3.56 18.44 -0.91
CA THR A 269 3.44 17.60 0.28
C THR A 269 3.53 16.13 -0.11
N VAL A 270 2.79 15.70 -1.14
CA VAL A 270 2.89 14.33 -1.67
C VAL A 270 4.31 14.01 -2.14
N ASN A 271 4.97 14.94 -2.84
CA ASN A 271 6.35 14.77 -3.26
C ASN A 271 7.34 14.69 -2.09
N LYS A 272 7.16 15.50 -1.03
CA LYS A 272 7.96 15.39 0.20
C LYS A 272 7.78 14.03 0.86
N LEU A 273 6.54 13.56 0.98
CA LEU A 273 6.22 12.24 1.52
C LEU A 273 6.96 11.16 0.73
N ILE A 274 6.80 11.12 -0.59
CA ILE A 274 7.50 10.17 -1.48
C ILE A 274 9.02 10.22 -1.22
N ASN A 275 9.61 11.39 -1.04
CA ASN A 275 11.06 11.53 -0.85
C ASN A 275 11.60 10.92 0.43
N GLU A 276 10.78 10.94 1.48
CA GLU A 276 11.05 10.36 2.79
C GLU A 276 10.86 8.85 2.71
N VAL A 277 9.65 8.39 2.37
CA VAL A 277 9.30 6.96 2.47
C VAL A 277 10.00 6.10 1.43
N CYS A 278 10.38 6.64 0.26
CA CYS A 278 10.97 5.81 -0.80
C CYS A 278 12.24 5.08 -0.36
N GLY A 279 12.99 5.57 0.63
CA GLY A 279 14.18 4.88 1.15
C GLY A 279 13.84 3.66 2.03
N ASP A 280 12.63 3.63 2.58
CA ASP A 280 12.18 2.64 3.58
C ASP A 280 11.14 1.67 3.01
N ILE A 281 11.03 1.62 1.67
CA ILE A 281 10.12 0.74 0.95
C ILE A 281 10.94 -0.33 0.22
N GLN A 282 10.53 -1.59 0.41
CA GLN A 282 10.89 -2.70 -0.46
C GLN A 282 9.64 -3.18 -1.22
N THR A 283 9.73 -3.47 -2.52
CA THR A 283 8.57 -3.91 -3.32
C THR A 283 8.94 -4.76 -4.53
N SER A 284 7.98 -5.55 -5.02
CA SER A 284 8.04 -6.25 -6.31
C SER A 284 7.80 -5.33 -7.51
N PHE A 285 7.16 -4.17 -7.32
CA PHE A 285 6.77 -3.29 -8.41
C PHE A 285 7.97 -2.70 -9.16
N SER A 286 7.90 -2.74 -10.48
CA SER A 286 8.76 -1.95 -11.35
C SER A 286 8.45 -0.45 -11.26
N ASN A 287 9.38 0.38 -11.71
CA ASN A 287 9.14 1.83 -11.82
C ASN A 287 7.89 2.15 -12.65
N ALA A 288 7.62 1.37 -13.70
CA ALA A 288 6.49 1.60 -14.58
C ALA A 288 5.15 1.31 -13.87
N GLU A 289 5.09 0.24 -13.09
CA GLU A 289 3.91 -0.13 -12.30
C GLU A 289 3.67 0.89 -11.17
N LEU A 290 4.72 1.32 -10.47
CA LEU A 290 4.61 2.38 -9.45
C LEU A 290 4.08 3.69 -10.05
N LEU A 291 4.54 4.07 -11.24
CA LEU A 291 4.03 5.25 -11.95
C LEU A 291 2.56 5.07 -12.39
N ALA A 292 2.19 3.87 -12.83
CA ALA A 292 0.80 3.55 -13.19
C ALA A 292 -0.12 3.66 -11.97
N LEU A 293 0.28 3.10 -10.82
CA LEU A 293 -0.45 3.21 -9.55
C LEU A 293 -0.55 4.68 -9.10
N ALA A 294 0.56 5.43 -9.15
CA ALA A 294 0.58 6.84 -8.78
C ALA A 294 -0.34 7.70 -9.66
N SER A 295 -0.43 7.40 -10.97
CA SER A 295 -1.32 8.12 -11.89
C SER A 295 -2.81 7.92 -11.59
N GLN A 296 -3.15 6.84 -10.88
CA GLN A 296 -4.52 6.49 -10.50
C GLN A 296 -4.83 6.81 -9.03
N VAL A 297 -3.88 7.38 -8.26
CA VAL A 297 -4.00 7.54 -6.80
C VAL A 297 -5.24 8.34 -6.36
N PHE A 298 -5.65 9.33 -7.17
CA PHE A 298 -6.83 10.16 -6.91
C PHE A 298 -8.15 9.52 -7.37
N GLN A 299 -8.09 8.42 -8.12
CA GLN A 299 -9.26 7.64 -8.53
C GLN A 299 -9.60 6.56 -7.51
N TYR A 300 -8.62 6.12 -6.72
CA TYR A 300 -8.86 5.12 -5.69
C TYR A 300 -9.70 5.67 -4.54
N SER A 301 -10.69 4.90 -4.11
CA SER A 301 -11.46 5.15 -2.90
C SER A 301 -11.23 4.03 -1.90
N ILE A 302 -10.89 4.38 -0.66
CA ILE A 302 -10.84 3.37 0.41
C ILE A 302 -12.27 2.97 0.75
N GLY A 303 -12.59 1.69 0.51
CA GLY A 303 -13.86 1.08 0.85
C GLY A 303 -13.82 0.47 2.26
N ASP A 304 -14.51 -0.66 2.43
CA ASP A 304 -14.58 -1.34 3.71
C ASP A 304 -13.23 -1.92 4.16
N THR A 305 -13.07 -2.05 5.47
CA THR A 305 -11.88 -2.64 6.07
C THR A 305 -12.24 -3.63 7.17
N THR A 306 -11.52 -4.75 7.26
CA THR A 306 -11.78 -5.81 8.26
C THR A 306 -10.53 -6.56 8.71
N GLY A 307 -10.61 -7.34 9.78
CA GLY A 307 -9.54 -8.22 10.25
C GLY A 307 -9.78 -9.67 9.85
N PHE A 308 -8.70 -10.43 9.67
CA PHE A 308 -8.72 -11.86 9.44
C PHE A 308 -7.88 -12.59 10.49
N PRO A 309 -8.37 -13.69 11.11
CA PRO A 309 -9.67 -14.34 10.84
C PRO A 309 -10.88 -13.57 11.40
N PHE A 310 -12.05 -13.80 10.82
CA PHE A 310 -13.34 -13.26 11.25
C PHE A 310 -13.77 -13.93 12.56
N THR A 311 -14.03 -15.23 12.52
CA THR A 311 -14.35 -16.06 13.69
C THR A 311 -13.09 -16.73 14.23
N LYS A 312 -12.73 -16.42 15.47
CA LYS A 312 -11.43 -16.81 16.04
C LYS A 312 -11.45 -17.03 17.55
N THR A 313 -10.39 -17.64 18.05
CA THR A 313 -10.08 -17.72 19.48
C THR A 313 -8.58 -17.61 19.72
N THR A 314 -8.15 -17.56 20.98
CA THR A 314 -6.72 -17.57 21.35
C THR A 314 -6.39 -18.74 22.26
N ARG A 315 -5.18 -19.29 22.11
CA ARG A 315 -4.64 -20.32 23.00
C ARG A 315 -3.11 -20.30 22.99
N VAL A 316 -2.54 -20.53 24.18
CA VAL A 316 -1.13 -20.92 24.31
C VAL A 316 -0.96 -22.38 23.86
N LEU A 317 -0.42 -22.60 22.66
CA LEU A 317 -0.22 -23.95 22.12
C LEU A 317 0.94 -24.70 22.77
N SER A 318 2.05 -24.00 23.03
CA SER A 318 3.21 -24.58 23.69
C SER A 318 4.10 -23.50 24.30
N LYS A 319 5.04 -23.89 25.16
CA LYS A 319 6.07 -22.97 25.67
C LYS A 319 6.91 -22.33 24.57
N LYS A 320 7.06 -22.99 23.41
CA LYS A 320 7.86 -22.52 22.27
C LYS A 320 7.06 -21.63 21.32
N THR A 321 5.80 -21.98 21.07
CA THR A 321 4.91 -21.26 20.13
C THR A 321 4.27 -20.04 20.79
N GLY A 322 4.01 -20.11 22.10
CA GLY A 322 3.30 -19.07 22.82
C GLY A 322 1.81 -19.03 22.50
N ASP A 323 1.19 -17.89 22.81
CA ASP A 323 -0.21 -17.60 22.50
C ASP A 323 -0.40 -17.35 21.00
N VAL A 324 -1.39 -17.98 20.38
CA VAL A 324 -1.68 -17.84 18.95
C VAL A 324 -3.14 -17.49 18.73
N VAL A 325 -3.43 -16.88 17.59
CA VAL A 325 -4.78 -16.65 17.07
C VAL A 325 -5.17 -17.86 16.24
N ILE A 326 -6.31 -18.46 16.54
CA ILE A 326 -6.77 -19.69 15.88
C ILE A 326 -8.00 -19.33 15.05
N PRO A 327 -7.98 -19.53 13.72
CA PRO A 327 -9.20 -19.47 12.92
C PRO A 327 -10.10 -20.63 13.31
N CYS A 328 -11.28 -20.35 13.86
CA CYS A 328 -12.23 -21.39 14.24
C CYS A 328 -12.97 -21.85 12.98
N ASP A 329 -12.39 -22.85 12.31
CA ASP A 329 -12.64 -23.24 10.92
C ASP A 329 -12.00 -22.26 9.91
N LEU A 330 -10.86 -22.68 9.35
CA LEU A 330 -10.16 -21.87 8.35
C LEU A 330 -10.95 -21.81 7.04
N SER A 331 -11.65 -22.88 6.65
CA SER A 331 -12.41 -22.91 5.40
C SER A 331 -13.58 -21.93 5.41
N ASP A 332 -14.32 -21.86 6.51
CA ASP A 332 -15.41 -20.87 6.69
C ASP A 332 -14.84 -19.44 6.68
N ASN A 333 -13.74 -19.21 7.41
CA ASN A 333 -13.07 -17.90 7.44
C ASN A 333 -12.58 -17.45 6.06
N VAL A 334 -12.02 -18.37 5.26
CA VAL A 334 -11.58 -18.08 3.89
C VAL A 334 -12.77 -17.82 2.98
N LYS A 335 -13.89 -18.52 3.18
CA LYS A 335 -15.12 -18.20 2.44
C LYS A 335 -15.62 -16.79 2.73
N GLU A 336 -15.66 -16.38 3.99
CA GLU A 336 -16.00 -14.99 4.35
C GLU A 336 -15.01 -13.98 3.77
N LEU A 337 -13.72 -14.33 3.72
CA LEU A 337 -12.69 -13.49 3.11
C LEU A 337 -12.95 -13.28 1.61
N HIS A 338 -13.27 -14.33 0.86
CA HIS A 338 -13.54 -14.23 -0.57
C HIS A 338 -14.83 -13.48 -0.88
N ILE A 339 -15.87 -13.63 -0.04
CA ILE A 339 -17.07 -12.79 -0.11
C ILE A 339 -16.72 -11.32 0.10
N PHE A 340 -15.90 -11.02 1.12
CA PHE A 340 -15.52 -9.65 1.43
C PHE A 340 -14.68 -9.01 0.31
N LEU A 341 -13.62 -9.69 -0.13
CA LEU A 341 -12.68 -9.18 -1.13
C LEU A 341 -13.31 -9.10 -2.53
N TYR A 342 -13.96 -10.18 -2.98
CA TYR A 342 -14.31 -10.39 -4.38
C TYR A 342 -15.83 -10.42 -4.64
N GLU A 343 -16.65 -10.30 -3.60
CA GLU A 343 -18.11 -10.46 -3.68
C GLU A 343 -18.54 -11.84 -4.19
N ASP A 344 -17.66 -12.85 -4.06
CA ASP A 344 -17.90 -14.21 -4.52
C ASP A 344 -18.67 -15.02 -3.47
N SER A 345 -20.00 -14.86 -3.47
CA SER A 345 -20.91 -15.64 -2.60
C SER A 345 -20.96 -17.14 -2.94
N ALA A 346 -20.51 -17.54 -4.13
CA ALA A 346 -20.48 -18.93 -4.58
C ALA A 346 -19.16 -19.64 -4.26
N TYR A 347 -18.19 -18.91 -3.71
CA TYR A 347 -16.87 -19.43 -3.37
C TYR A 347 -16.93 -20.67 -2.47
N THR A 348 -16.07 -21.63 -2.78
CA THR A 348 -15.79 -22.82 -1.98
C THR A 348 -14.28 -22.99 -1.81
N ALA A 349 -13.83 -23.25 -0.58
CA ALA A 349 -12.43 -23.47 -0.26
C ALA A 349 -11.81 -24.61 -1.08
N SER A 350 -10.55 -24.42 -1.50
CA SER A 350 -9.72 -25.48 -2.08
C SER A 350 -9.54 -26.66 -1.13
N ASP A 351 -9.16 -27.82 -1.66
CA ASP A 351 -8.82 -28.98 -0.84
C ASP A 351 -7.60 -28.69 0.03
N THR A 352 -6.65 -27.86 -0.44
CA THR A 352 -5.53 -27.39 0.38
C THR A 352 -6.02 -26.59 1.60
N VAL A 353 -6.92 -25.63 1.43
CA VAL A 353 -7.48 -24.85 2.56
C VAL A 353 -8.31 -25.74 3.49
N LYS A 354 -9.06 -26.72 2.95
CA LYS A 354 -9.77 -27.71 3.79
C LYS A 354 -8.80 -28.55 4.62
N GLN A 355 -7.74 -29.08 4.02
CA GLN A 355 -6.72 -29.85 4.73
C GLN A 355 -6.02 -29.02 5.81
N ASN A 356 -5.70 -27.76 5.51
CA ASN A 356 -5.13 -26.85 6.49
C ASN A 356 -6.11 -26.55 7.63
N SER A 357 -7.41 -26.41 7.34
CA SER A 357 -8.46 -26.28 8.36
C SER A 357 -8.50 -27.50 9.27
N GLU A 358 -8.54 -28.71 8.70
CA GLU A 358 -8.54 -29.96 9.47
C GLU A 358 -7.29 -30.10 10.34
N LYS A 359 -6.13 -29.69 9.82
CA LYS A 359 -4.87 -29.69 10.58
C LYS A 359 -4.90 -28.74 11.77
N ILE A 360 -5.43 -27.53 11.59
CA ILE A 360 -5.60 -26.55 12.67
C ILE A 360 -6.56 -27.11 13.74
N VAL A 361 -7.67 -27.72 13.33
CA VAL A 361 -8.61 -28.37 14.27
C VAL A 361 -7.90 -29.50 15.03
N SER A 362 -7.12 -30.35 14.33
CA SER A 362 -6.37 -31.44 14.95
C SER A 362 -5.33 -30.95 15.95
N ASP A 363 -4.63 -29.86 15.66
CA ASP A 363 -3.56 -29.32 16.52
C ASP A 363 -4.11 -28.57 17.74
N THR A 364 -5.25 -27.90 17.57
CA THR A 364 -5.73 -26.92 18.54
C THR A 364 -6.98 -27.37 19.29
N GLY A 365 -7.76 -28.28 18.70
CA GLY A 365 -9.06 -28.73 19.20
C GLY A 365 -10.22 -27.78 18.95
N PHE A 366 -10.01 -26.64 18.27
CA PHE A 366 -11.04 -25.64 17.99
C PHE A 366 -11.54 -25.74 16.55
N LYS A 367 -12.85 -25.57 16.38
CA LYS A 367 -13.58 -25.71 15.11
C LYS A 367 -14.68 -24.65 14.97
N SER A 368 -15.44 -24.72 13.88
CA SER A 368 -16.60 -23.85 13.65
C SER A 368 -17.53 -23.84 14.87
N GLY A 369 -17.90 -22.65 15.34
CA GLY A 369 -18.73 -22.42 16.53
C GLY A 369 -17.99 -22.22 17.85
N ASP A 370 -16.68 -22.47 17.92
CA ASP A 370 -15.89 -22.25 19.15
C ASP A 370 -15.29 -20.83 19.27
N GLY A 371 -15.36 -20.05 18.19
CA GLY A 371 -14.82 -18.69 18.12
C GLY A 371 -15.85 -17.61 18.42
N HIS A 372 -15.38 -16.37 18.48
CA HIS A 372 -16.18 -15.16 18.63
C HIS A 372 -15.94 -14.19 17.48
#